data_AF-A0A6L6UC90-F1
#
_entry.id   AF-A0A6L6UC90-F1
#
_cell.length_a   1.000
_cell.length_b   1.000
_cell.length_c   1.000
_cell.angle_alpha   90.00
_cell.angle_beta   90.00
_cell.angle_gamma   90.00
#
_symmetry.space_group_name_H-M   'P 1'
#
loop_
_entity.id
_entity.type
_entity.pdbx_description
1 polymer ?
#
loop_
_entity_poly.entity_id
_entity_poly.type
_entity_poly.pdbx_seq_one_letter_code
_entity_poly.pdbx_strand_id
1 'polypeptide(L)'
;MEKKISELFFGLNLNQKPSEIVKESDFEFEYGWTSVIADFKDYSYTTEFKKHPTIKSEIKEGTFSIGFGSHDEKYGIFGLSLVIRFTNEYDQIDEYEKLKTEFEKYSSKTIIETTQNEEYEVKSEVVVYQNEKDSEIPKISFYFDQSDKNDFPIVITFSTSWKMEELRKLIEKQKKME
;
A
#
# COMPACT_ATOMS: atom_id res chain seq x y z
N MET A 1 -10.59 9.43 2.94
CA MET A 1 -9.60 8.43 2.49
C MET A 1 -8.22 9.05 2.26
N GLU A 2 -8.06 10.01 1.34
CA GLU A 2 -6.74 10.55 0.93
C GLU A 2 -5.85 11.04 2.09
N LYS A 3 -6.40 11.85 3.03
CA LYS A 3 -5.66 12.29 4.22
C LYS A 3 -5.13 11.12 5.05
N LYS A 4 -5.93 10.06 5.23
CA LYS A 4 -5.54 8.86 6.01
C LYS A 4 -4.47 8.04 5.31
N ILE A 5 -4.54 7.96 3.98
CA ILE A 5 -3.49 7.34 3.16
C ILE A 5 -2.19 8.16 3.29
N SER A 6 -2.27 9.48 3.16
CA SER A 6 -1.11 10.36 3.35
C SER A 6 -0.49 10.16 4.73
N GLU A 7 -1.27 10.17 5.81
CA GLU A 7 -0.79 9.88 7.18
C GLU A 7 -0.13 8.50 7.30
N LEU A 8 -0.69 7.47 6.66
CA LEU A 8 -0.16 6.10 6.65
C LEU A 8 1.14 5.97 5.85
N PHE A 9 1.34 6.80 4.83
CA PHE A 9 2.58 6.86 4.06
C PHE A 9 3.33 8.15 4.42
N PHE A 10 3.68 8.32 5.70
CA PHE A 10 4.58 9.37 6.21
C PHE A 10 4.22 10.82 5.86
N GLY A 11 2.94 11.14 5.69
CA GLY A 11 2.47 12.49 5.40
C GLY A 11 2.74 12.96 3.97
N LEU A 12 3.01 12.03 3.04
CA LEU A 12 3.36 12.37 1.67
C LEU A 12 2.21 13.06 0.92
N ASN A 13 2.56 13.97 0.02
CA ASN A 13 1.62 14.57 -0.92
C ASN A 13 1.43 13.66 -2.14
N LEU A 14 0.27 13.00 -2.20
CA LEU A 14 -0.06 12.00 -3.22
C LEU A 14 -0.31 12.59 -4.62
N ASN A 15 -0.32 13.92 -4.75
CA ASN A 15 -0.51 14.64 -6.01
C ASN A 15 0.81 15.09 -6.66
N GLN A 16 1.95 14.64 -6.12
CA GLN A 16 3.28 14.89 -6.66
C GLN A 16 3.83 13.66 -7.40
N LYS A 17 4.83 13.90 -8.26
CA LYS A 17 5.57 12.81 -8.88
C LYS A 17 6.42 12.05 -7.84
N PRO A 18 6.67 10.74 -8.02
CA PRO A 18 7.60 9.98 -7.20
C PRO A 18 8.95 10.66 -6.97
N SER A 19 9.53 11.27 -8.02
CA SER A 19 10.82 11.95 -7.91
C SER A 19 10.79 13.26 -7.12
N GLU A 20 9.63 13.89 -6.98
CA GLU A 20 9.42 15.08 -6.13
C GLU A 20 9.22 14.65 -4.68
N ILE A 21 8.37 13.63 -4.47
CA ILE A 21 8.14 12.99 -3.17
C ILE A 21 9.46 12.58 -2.52
N VAL A 22 10.33 11.90 -3.27
CA VAL A 22 11.65 11.45 -2.77
C VAL A 22 12.56 12.60 -2.40
N LYS A 23 12.55 13.70 -3.17
CA LYS A 23 13.41 14.87 -2.92
C LYS A 23 12.97 15.68 -1.71
N GLU A 24 11.67 15.71 -1.43
CA GLU A 24 11.09 16.45 -0.30
C GLU A 24 11.05 15.62 0.99
N SER A 25 11.35 14.32 0.89
CA SER A 25 11.32 13.41 2.04
C SER A 25 12.58 13.52 2.89
N ASP A 26 12.41 13.32 4.20
CA ASP A 26 13.52 13.16 5.15
C ASP A 26 14.18 11.78 5.10
N PHE A 27 13.64 10.85 4.29
CA PHE A 27 14.21 9.51 4.13
C PHE A 27 15.34 9.49 3.09
N GLU A 28 16.35 8.66 3.36
CA GLU A 28 17.41 8.34 2.40
C GLU A 28 16.93 7.19 1.50
N PHE A 29 16.36 7.52 0.34
CA PHE A 29 15.93 6.54 -0.62
C PHE A 29 17.08 6.00 -1.46
N GLU A 30 17.14 4.68 -1.56
CA GLU A 30 17.93 3.99 -2.57
C GLU A 30 17.11 3.82 -3.85
N TYR A 31 17.67 4.29 -4.97
CA TYR A 31 17.07 4.07 -6.28
C TYR A 31 17.60 2.78 -6.88
N GLY A 32 16.69 1.89 -7.28
CA GLY A 32 17.09 0.64 -7.88
C GLY A 32 15.93 -0.20 -8.37
N TRP A 33 16.28 -1.41 -8.78
CA TRP A 33 15.34 -2.46 -9.14
C TRP A 33 15.11 -3.31 -7.89
N THR A 34 13.98 -3.14 -7.21
CA THR A 34 13.65 -3.96 -6.03
C THR A 34 12.57 -4.97 -6.42
N SER A 35 12.87 -6.27 -6.27
CA SER A 35 11.92 -7.36 -6.55
C SER A 35 11.00 -7.65 -5.35
N VAL A 36 10.78 -6.67 -4.47
CA VAL A 36 10.17 -6.95 -3.17
C VAL A 36 8.66 -6.77 -3.26
N ILE A 37 7.98 -7.91 -3.44
CA ILE A 37 6.60 -8.22 -3.04
C ILE A 37 5.48 -7.46 -3.78
N ALA A 38 5.76 -6.34 -4.45
CA ALA A 38 4.78 -5.62 -5.27
C ALA A 38 5.24 -5.53 -6.74
N ASP A 39 4.31 -5.73 -7.66
CA ASP A 39 4.47 -5.91 -9.12
C ASP A 39 5.01 -4.68 -9.90
N PHE A 40 5.81 -3.81 -9.27
CA PHE A 40 6.36 -2.60 -9.89
C PHE A 40 7.68 -2.93 -10.62
N LYS A 41 7.59 -3.16 -11.93
CA LYS A 41 8.64 -3.83 -12.72
C LYS A 41 9.73 -2.93 -13.33
N ASP A 42 9.67 -1.60 -13.22
CA ASP A 42 10.65 -0.74 -13.91
C ASP A 42 11.50 0.11 -12.96
N TYR A 43 10.89 0.91 -12.08
CA TYR A 43 11.61 1.84 -11.21
C TYR A 43 11.07 1.81 -9.79
N SER A 44 11.97 1.73 -8.81
CA SER A 44 11.62 1.83 -7.39
C SER A 44 12.59 2.71 -6.59
N TYR A 45 12.03 3.51 -5.71
CA TYR A 45 12.74 4.15 -4.60
C TYR A 45 12.38 3.38 -3.34
N THR A 46 13.37 2.95 -2.55
CA THR A 46 13.14 2.18 -1.33
C THR A 46 13.94 2.75 -0.16
N THR A 47 13.35 2.76 1.02
CA THR A 47 14.00 3.13 2.28
C THR A 47 13.55 2.19 3.39
N GLU A 48 14.40 2.05 4.39
CA GLU A 48 14.06 1.33 5.62
C GLU A 48 13.70 2.31 6.75
N PHE A 49 12.92 1.86 7.72
CA PHE A 49 12.59 2.59 8.93
C PHE A 49 12.46 1.66 10.12
N LYS A 50 12.67 2.21 11.32
CA LYS A 50 12.51 1.47 12.59
C LYS A 50 11.30 1.92 13.42
N LYS A 51 10.65 3.01 13.01
CA LYS A 51 9.47 3.57 13.66
C LYS A 51 8.53 4.13 12.61
N HIS A 52 7.23 3.92 12.82
CA HIS A 52 6.19 4.49 11.98
C HIS A 52 5.40 5.54 12.79
N PRO A 53 5.06 6.72 12.23
CA PRO A 53 4.43 7.80 12.99
C PRO A 53 3.04 7.45 13.54
N THR A 54 2.31 6.55 12.89
CA THR A 54 0.94 6.17 13.27
C THR A 54 0.85 4.84 14.03
N ILE A 55 1.87 3.98 13.95
CA ILE A 55 1.86 2.65 14.57
C ILE A 55 2.55 2.74 15.92
N LYS A 56 1.81 2.41 16.98
CA LYS A 56 2.31 2.51 18.36
C LYS A 56 2.96 1.23 18.86
N SER A 57 2.60 0.10 18.28
CA SER A 57 3.16 -1.21 18.64
C SER A 57 4.63 -1.29 18.28
N GLU A 58 5.35 -2.21 18.94
CA GLU A 58 6.77 -2.41 18.67
C GLU A 58 6.97 -3.12 17.33
N ILE A 59 7.81 -2.53 16.47
CA ILE A 59 8.17 -3.11 15.16
C ILE A 59 9.65 -3.47 15.16
N LYS A 60 9.99 -4.58 14.49
CA LYS A 60 11.38 -4.99 14.25
C LYS A 60 12.04 -4.04 13.25
N GLU A 61 11.35 -3.85 12.13
CA GLU A 61 11.78 -3.03 11.00
C GLU A 61 10.58 -2.77 10.09
N GLY A 62 10.75 -1.82 9.17
CA GLY A 62 9.86 -1.67 8.05
C GLY A 62 10.57 -1.14 6.82
N THR A 63 9.95 -1.36 5.67
CA THR A 63 10.43 -0.92 4.37
C THR A 63 9.33 -0.10 3.71
N PHE A 64 9.70 1.04 3.16
CA PHE A 64 8.82 1.88 2.37
C PHE A 64 9.36 2.00 0.96
N SER A 65 8.51 1.73 -0.03
CA SER A 65 8.86 1.78 -1.44
C SER A 65 7.86 2.60 -2.26
N ILE A 66 8.38 3.29 -3.28
CA ILE A 66 7.61 4.01 -4.30
C ILE A 66 7.97 3.42 -5.66
N GLY A 67 7.01 2.81 -6.34
CA GLY A 67 7.21 2.10 -7.61
C GLY A 67 6.39 2.69 -8.75
N PHE A 68 6.94 2.71 -9.97
CA PHE A 68 6.21 3.12 -11.17
C PHE A 68 6.81 2.49 -12.43
N GLY A 69 5.93 2.16 -13.38
CA GLY A 69 6.28 1.70 -14.72
C GLY A 69 6.56 2.86 -15.68
N SER A 70 7.37 2.61 -16.71
CA SER A 70 7.59 3.56 -17.81
C SER A 70 6.29 3.91 -18.57
N HIS A 71 5.39 2.93 -18.72
CA HIS A 71 4.06 3.15 -19.28
C HIS A 71 3.15 3.96 -18.35
N ASP A 72 3.24 3.66 -17.05
CA ASP A 72 2.44 4.28 -15.99
C ASP A 72 2.78 5.76 -15.79
N GLU A 73 4.05 6.12 -15.93
CA GLU A 73 4.53 7.50 -15.79
C GLU A 73 3.81 8.46 -16.74
N LYS A 74 3.47 8.01 -17.96
CA LYS A 74 2.72 8.81 -18.94
C LYS A 74 1.37 9.27 -18.36
N TYR A 75 0.67 8.36 -17.68
CA TYR A 75 -0.63 8.58 -17.03
C TYR A 75 -0.50 9.06 -15.58
N GLY A 76 0.73 9.29 -15.15
CA GLY A 76 1.07 9.68 -13.79
C GLY A 76 0.77 8.64 -12.75
N ILE A 77 0.66 7.36 -13.12
CA ILE A 77 0.34 6.27 -12.21
C ILE A 77 1.61 5.85 -11.45
N PHE A 78 1.46 5.59 -10.16
CA PHE A 78 2.50 5.03 -9.31
C PHE A 78 1.87 4.25 -8.14
N GLY A 79 2.69 3.46 -7.48
CA GLY A 79 2.32 2.75 -6.28
C GLY A 79 3.25 3.04 -5.11
N LEU A 80 2.68 2.92 -3.93
CA LEU A 80 3.34 2.94 -2.64
C LEU A 80 3.25 1.55 -2.04
N SER A 81 4.31 1.08 -1.42
CA SER A 81 4.34 -0.19 -0.68
C SER A 81 4.98 0.04 0.68
N LEU A 82 4.31 -0.41 1.73
CA LEU A 82 4.80 -0.37 3.10
C LEU A 82 4.80 -1.80 3.64
N VAL A 83 5.96 -2.29 4.06
CA VAL A 83 6.11 -3.56 4.76
C VAL A 83 6.51 -3.25 6.18
N ILE A 84 5.74 -3.69 7.17
CA ILE A 84 6.03 -3.49 8.58
C ILE A 84 6.13 -4.86 9.24
N ARG A 85 7.29 -5.19 9.82
CA ARG A 85 7.50 -6.45 10.53
C ARG A 85 7.38 -6.25 12.02
N PHE A 86 6.47 -6.97 12.65
CA PHE A 86 6.22 -6.90 14.09
C PHE A 86 7.09 -7.86 14.87
N THR A 87 7.29 -7.55 16.16
CA THR A 87 8.03 -8.43 17.07
C THR A 87 7.24 -9.69 17.43
N ASN A 88 5.91 -9.60 17.44
CA ASN A 88 5.00 -10.67 17.80
C ASN A 88 3.69 -10.63 16.98
N GLU A 89 2.99 -11.76 16.97
CA GLU A 89 1.75 -11.96 16.21
C GLU A 89 0.56 -11.13 16.72
N TYR A 90 0.48 -10.87 18.03
CA TYR A 90 -0.66 -10.16 18.61
C TYR A 90 -0.68 -8.69 18.18
N ASP A 91 0.48 -8.02 18.21
CA ASP A 91 0.62 -6.64 17.77
C ASP A 91 0.35 -6.50 16.27
N GLN A 92 0.77 -7.47 15.46
CA GLN A 92 0.48 -7.52 14.03
C GLN A 92 -1.03 -7.60 13.78
N ILE A 93 -1.73 -8.54 14.40
CA ILE A 93 -3.18 -8.73 14.19
C ILE A 93 -3.98 -7.52 14.70
N ASP A 94 -3.63 -7.00 15.87
CA ASP A 94 -4.29 -5.82 16.44
C ASP A 94 -4.13 -4.60 15.51
N GLU A 95 -2.92 -4.37 14.97
CA GLU A 95 -2.70 -3.27 14.01
C GLU A 95 -3.42 -3.52 12.67
N TYR A 96 -3.42 -4.76 12.17
CA TYR A 96 -4.14 -5.12 10.94
C TYR A 96 -5.64 -4.86 11.04
N GLU A 97 -6.28 -5.28 12.14
CA GLU A 97 -7.72 -5.07 12.36
C GLU A 97 -8.07 -3.59 12.57
N LYS A 98 -7.19 -2.81 13.21
CA LYS A 98 -7.33 -1.35 13.31
C LYS A 98 -7.29 -0.70 11.93
N LEU A 99 -6.33 -1.07 11.08
CA LEU A 99 -6.22 -0.54 9.73
C LEU A 99 -7.47 -0.88 8.90
N LYS A 100 -7.94 -2.12 8.95
CA LYS A 100 -9.19 -2.54 8.29
C LYS A 100 -10.38 -1.71 8.75
N THR A 101 -10.59 -1.63 10.05
CA THR A 101 -11.73 -0.89 10.64
C THR A 101 -11.69 0.59 10.28
N GLU A 102 -10.50 1.19 10.20
CA GLU A 102 -10.35 2.60 9.82
C GLU A 102 -10.72 2.82 8.35
N PHE A 103 -10.28 1.94 7.44
CA PHE A 103 -10.51 2.12 6.00
C PHE A 103 -11.89 1.70 5.51
N GLU A 104 -12.59 0.81 6.25
CA GLU A 104 -14.01 0.51 6.02
C GLU A 104 -14.91 1.75 6.08
N LYS A 105 -14.53 2.77 6.86
CA LYS A 105 -15.30 4.03 6.98
C LYS A 105 -15.30 4.87 5.71
N TYR A 106 -14.36 4.62 4.79
CA TYR A 106 -14.08 5.50 3.66
C TYR A 106 -14.32 4.88 2.30
N SER A 107 -14.48 3.56 2.22
CA SER A 107 -14.40 2.83 0.95
C SER A 107 -15.10 1.48 1.01
N SER A 108 -15.41 0.92 -0.16
CA SER A 108 -15.96 -0.43 -0.26
C SER A 108 -14.86 -1.46 0.00
N LYS A 109 -15.14 -2.42 0.88
CA LYS A 109 -14.25 -3.52 1.22
C LYS A 109 -14.51 -4.74 0.33
N THR A 110 -13.42 -5.35 -0.15
CA THR A 110 -13.43 -6.63 -0.84
C THR A 110 -12.36 -7.53 -0.23
N ILE A 111 -12.73 -8.74 0.20
CA ILE A 111 -11.76 -9.76 0.63
C ILE A 111 -11.37 -10.55 -0.62
N ILE A 112 -10.08 -10.54 -0.95
CA ILE A 112 -9.56 -11.18 -2.17
C ILE A 112 -9.08 -12.59 -1.88
N GLU A 113 -8.42 -12.78 -0.75
CA GLU A 113 -7.82 -14.05 -0.36
C GLU A 113 -7.89 -14.25 1.15
N THR A 114 -8.08 -15.49 1.57
CA THR A 114 -8.03 -15.90 2.98
C THR A 114 -7.46 -17.31 3.06
N THR A 115 -6.42 -17.49 3.87
CA THR A 115 -5.87 -18.80 4.20
C THR A 115 -6.17 -19.13 5.65
N GLN A 116 -6.62 -20.35 5.93
CA GLN A 116 -6.95 -20.84 7.26
C GLN A 116 -6.17 -22.11 7.60
N ASN A 117 -5.93 -22.36 8.89
CA ASN A 117 -5.41 -23.66 9.37
C ASN A 117 -6.54 -24.69 9.53
N GLU A 118 -6.19 -25.91 9.97
CA GLU A 118 -7.14 -27.00 10.22
C GLU A 118 -8.18 -26.68 11.32
N GLU A 119 -7.86 -25.72 12.19
CA GLU A 119 -8.72 -25.24 13.28
C GLU A 119 -9.59 -24.04 12.85
N TYR A 120 -9.60 -23.70 11.55
CA TYR A 120 -10.31 -22.56 10.95
C TYR A 120 -9.84 -21.18 11.40
N GLU A 121 -8.66 -21.07 12.01
CA GLU A 121 -8.02 -19.79 12.32
C GLU A 121 -7.40 -19.20 11.05
N VAL A 122 -7.64 -17.91 10.81
CA VAL A 122 -7.09 -17.18 9.66
C VAL A 122 -5.58 -16.97 9.87
N LYS A 123 -4.78 -17.45 8.92
CA LYS A 123 -3.31 -17.32 8.89
C LYS A 123 -2.82 -16.20 7.98
N SER A 124 -3.59 -15.89 6.95
CA SER A 124 -3.34 -14.74 6.09
C SER A 124 -4.64 -14.27 5.46
N GLU A 125 -4.73 -12.97 5.19
CA GLU A 125 -5.88 -12.36 4.54
C GLU A 125 -5.41 -11.19 3.68
N VAL A 126 -5.95 -11.07 2.47
CA VAL A 126 -5.76 -9.90 1.61
C VAL A 126 -7.10 -9.16 1.52
N VAL A 127 -7.12 -7.93 2.00
CA VAL A 127 -8.29 -7.04 1.91
C VAL A 127 -7.97 -5.84 1.04
N VAL A 128 -8.87 -5.54 0.12
CA VAL A 128 -8.79 -4.41 -0.80
C VAL A 128 -9.90 -3.41 -0.50
N TYR A 129 -9.55 -2.14 -0.59
CA TYR A 129 -10.42 -1.00 -0.38
C TYR A 129 -10.39 -0.08 -1.59
N GLN A 130 -11.56 0.17 -2.17
CA GLN A 130 -11.75 0.99 -3.37
C GLN A 130 -12.97 1.91 -3.21
N ASN A 131 -12.91 3.11 -3.79
CA ASN A 131 -14.06 4.03 -3.80
C ASN A 131 -15.18 3.51 -4.71
N GLU A 132 -14.81 2.93 -5.85
CA GLU A 132 -15.71 2.29 -6.81
C GLU A 132 -15.30 0.83 -6.94
N LYS A 133 -16.28 -0.09 -6.90
CA LYS A 133 -16.07 -1.55 -6.80
C LYS A 133 -15.18 -2.13 -7.92
N ASP A 134 -15.16 -1.48 -9.08
CA ASP A 134 -14.41 -1.92 -10.26
C ASP A 134 -13.29 -0.94 -10.66
N SER A 135 -13.00 0.07 -9.85
CA SER A 135 -11.93 1.02 -10.19
C SER A 135 -10.56 0.49 -9.74
N GLU A 136 -9.65 0.31 -10.69
CA GLU A 136 -8.28 -0.13 -10.40
C GLU A 136 -7.48 0.89 -9.59
N ILE A 137 -7.81 2.18 -9.71
CA ILE A 137 -7.11 3.31 -9.09
C ILE A 137 -8.13 4.41 -8.69
N PRO A 138 -8.04 5.03 -7.49
CA PRO A 138 -7.12 4.68 -6.42
C PRO A 138 -7.57 3.42 -5.68
N LYS A 139 -6.61 2.59 -5.27
CA LYS A 139 -6.84 1.31 -4.58
C LYS A 139 -5.81 1.12 -3.49
N ILE A 140 -6.25 0.77 -2.28
CA ILE A 140 -5.37 0.36 -1.18
C ILE A 140 -5.65 -1.10 -0.82
N SER A 141 -4.60 -1.86 -0.53
CA SER A 141 -4.68 -3.23 -0.02
C SER A 141 -3.93 -3.37 1.28
N PHE A 142 -4.46 -4.22 2.15
CA PHE A 142 -3.81 -4.68 3.36
C PHE A 142 -3.68 -6.19 3.29
N TYR A 143 -2.51 -6.68 3.68
CA TYR A 143 -2.19 -8.09 3.77
C TYR A 143 -1.42 -8.33 5.06
N PHE A 144 -1.70 -9.44 5.73
CA PHE A 144 -0.84 -9.97 6.78
C PHE A 144 -0.55 -11.43 6.51
N ASP A 145 0.59 -11.91 7.01
CA ASP A 145 0.96 -13.32 6.98
C ASP A 145 1.44 -13.80 8.35
N GLN A 146 1.01 -14.99 8.73
CA GLN A 146 1.43 -15.73 9.92
C GLN A 146 1.86 -17.16 9.58
N SER A 147 2.21 -17.41 8.31
CA SER A 147 2.74 -18.70 7.87
C SER A 147 4.08 -19.03 8.53
N ASP A 148 4.96 -18.04 8.72
CA ASP A 148 6.18 -18.14 9.53
C ASP A 148 5.93 -17.65 10.96
N LYS A 149 6.23 -18.48 11.96
CA LYS A 149 6.10 -18.13 13.38
C LYS A 149 7.16 -17.15 13.88
N ASN A 150 8.12 -16.78 13.05
CA ASN A 150 9.20 -15.85 13.41
C ASN A 150 9.12 -14.53 12.64
N ASP A 151 8.29 -14.45 11.59
CA ASP A 151 8.08 -13.25 10.79
C ASP A 151 6.61 -12.88 10.74
N PHE A 152 6.30 -11.65 11.15
CA PHE A 152 4.93 -11.15 11.31
C PHE A 152 4.76 -9.86 10.50
N PRO A 153 4.71 -9.93 9.16
CA PRO A 153 4.61 -8.75 8.31
C PRO A 153 3.15 -8.28 8.16
N ILE A 154 2.95 -6.97 8.13
CA ILE A 154 1.83 -6.35 7.42
C ILE A 154 2.38 -5.71 6.15
N VAL A 155 1.78 -6.03 5.01
CA VAL A 155 2.05 -5.40 3.72
C VAL A 155 0.87 -4.52 3.35
N ILE A 156 1.16 -3.26 3.08
CA ILE A 156 0.19 -2.26 2.66
C ILE A 156 0.60 -1.75 1.29
N THR A 157 -0.27 -1.85 0.30
CA THR A 157 0.00 -1.29 -1.03
C THR A 157 -1.05 -0.27 -1.39
N PHE A 158 -0.65 0.82 -2.03
CA PHE A 158 -1.56 1.85 -2.51
C PHE A 158 -1.19 2.27 -3.93
N SER A 159 -2.11 2.15 -4.87
CA SER A 159 -1.94 2.63 -6.24
C SER A 159 -2.73 3.91 -6.46
N THR A 160 -2.09 4.93 -7.04
CA THR A 160 -2.69 6.24 -7.32
C THR A 160 -2.10 6.89 -8.58
N SER A 161 -2.54 8.10 -8.89
CA SER A 161 -1.96 8.92 -9.94
C SER A 161 -1.85 10.40 -9.55
N TRP A 162 -0.71 11.03 -9.84
CA TRP A 162 -0.53 12.49 -9.70
C TRP A 162 -1.25 13.29 -10.81
N LYS A 163 -1.84 12.59 -11.79
CA LYS A 163 -2.69 13.15 -12.85
C LYS A 163 -4.12 12.62 -12.76
N MET A 164 -4.64 12.45 -11.54
CA MET A 164 -5.92 11.78 -11.30
C MET A 164 -7.08 12.33 -12.16
N GLU A 165 -7.16 13.64 -12.36
CA GLU A 165 -8.19 14.26 -13.20
C GLU A 165 -8.09 13.86 -14.69
N GLU A 166 -6.88 13.83 -15.23
CA GLU A 166 -6.64 13.41 -16.62
C GLU A 166 -6.92 11.91 -16.79
N LEU A 167 -6.46 11.10 -15.83
CA LEU A 167 -6.68 9.66 -15.82
C LEU A 167 -8.18 9.32 -15.78
N ARG A 168 -8.97 9.98 -14.94
CA ARG A 168 -10.43 9.79 -14.89
C ARG A 168 -11.10 10.09 -16.22
N LYS A 169 -10.74 11.19 -16.89
CA LYS A 169 -11.28 11.55 -18.22
C LYS A 169 -10.96 10.48 -19.27
N LEU A 170 -9.77 9.89 -19.21
CA LEU A 170 -9.37 8.82 -20.12
C LEU A 170 -10.19 7.54 -19.90
N ILE A 171 -10.35 7.13 -18.64
CA ILE A 171 -11.14 5.95 -18.26
C ILE A 171 -12.61 6.12 -18.68
N GLU A 172 -13.21 7.29 -18.40
CA GLU A 172 -14.59 7.58 -18.81
C GLU A 172 -14.78 7.54 -20.34
N LYS A 173 -13.77 8.00 -21.09
CA LYS A 173 -13.82 7.94 -22.56
C LYS A 173 -13.77 6.49 -23.06
N GLN A 174 -12.94 5.63 -22.45
CA GLN A 174 -12.86 4.21 -22.81
C GLN A 174 -14.17 3.48 -22.53
N LYS A 175 -14.76 3.68 -21.35
CA LYS A 175 -16.07 3.08 -20.98
C LYS A 175 -17.23 3.45 -21.91
N LYS A 176 -17.14 4.58 -22.63
CA LYS A 176 -18.15 5.01 -23.62
C LYS A 176 -17.95 4.41 -25.01
N MET A 177 -16.81 3.78 -25.26
CA MET A 177 -16.48 3.16 -26.55
C MET A 177 -16.71 1.64 -26.54
N GLU A 178 -16.91 1.06 -25.37
CA GLU A 178 -17.34 -0.33 -25.14
C GLU A 178 -18.87 -0.44 -25.16
#